data_AF-A0A1S3QVD7-F1
#
_entry.id   AF-A0A1S3QVD7-F1
#
_cell.length_a   1.000
_cell.length_b   1.000
_cell.length_c   1.000
_cell.angle_alpha   90.00
_cell.angle_beta   90.00
_cell.angle_gamma   90.00
#
_symmetry.space_group_name_H-M   'P 1'
#
loop_
_entity.id
_entity.type
_entity.pdbx_description
1 polymer ?
#
loop_
_entity_poly.entity_id
_entity_poly.type
_entity_poly.pdbx_seq_one_letter_code
_entity_poly.pdbx_strand_id
1 'polypeptide(L)'
;MIAYDALLASGSDWTQLCRRAMFHGGESSATGLIAGCLYGLLFGLSQVPEGLHQYVDRRTRLEELGAELYKAASAERSTEK
;
A
#
# COMPACT_ATOMS: atom_id res chain seq x y z
N MET A 1 10.44 5.71 -10.48
CA MET A 1 10.68 4.37 -11.04
C MET A 1 11.00 3.30 -9.98
N ILE A 2 11.58 3.65 -8.83
CA ILE A 2 11.98 2.69 -7.77
C ILE A 2 10.80 1.90 -7.18
N ALA A 3 9.69 2.54 -6.84
CA ALA A 3 8.55 1.85 -6.22
C ALA A 3 7.92 0.76 -7.13
N TYR A 4 7.81 1.05 -8.43
CA TYR A 4 7.25 0.10 -9.40
C TYR A 4 8.21 -1.06 -9.68
N ASP A 5 9.51 -0.78 -9.84
CA ASP A 5 10.54 -1.82 -9.97
C ASP A 5 10.57 -2.75 -8.74
N ALA A 6 10.53 -2.17 -7.54
CA ALA A 6 10.47 -2.94 -6.30
C ALA A 6 9.24 -3.85 -6.24
N LEU A 7 8.06 -3.35 -6.65
CA LEU A 7 6.82 -4.14 -6.66
C LEU A 7 6.91 -5.33 -7.63
N LEU A 8 7.41 -5.11 -8.85
CA LEU A 8 7.62 -6.18 -9.83
C LEU A 8 8.62 -7.24 -9.34
N ALA A 9 9.71 -6.80 -8.71
CA ALA A 9 10.76 -7.70 -8.24
C ALA A 9 10.39 -8.45 -6.95
N SER A 10 9.43 -7.95 -6.17
CA SER A 10 9.07 -8.51 -4.86
C SER A 10 7.86 -9.43 -4.90
N GLY A 11 6.97 -9.27 -5.90
CA GLY A 11 5.70 -9.99 -5.92
C GLY A 11 4.93 -9.77 -4.60
N SER A 12 4.41 -10.84 -4.02
CA SER A 12 3.71 -10.78 -2.73
C SER A 12 4.63 -10.85 -1.50
N ASP A 13 5.96 -10.77 -1.64
CA ASP A 13 6.89 -10.76 -0.50
C ASP A 13 7.07 -9.34 0.05
N TRP A 14 6.41 -9.06 1.19
CA TRP A 14 6.50 -7.76 1.87
C TRP A 14 7.93 -7.41 2.28
N THR A 15 8.72 -8.39 2.72
CA THR A 15 10.09 -8.15 3.18
C THR A 15 10.99 -7.73 2.02
N GLN A 16 10.83 -8.36 0.84
CA GLN A 16 11.54 -7.96 -0.38
C GLN A 16 11.13 -6.57 -0.84
N LEU A 17 9.84 -6.22 -0.73
CA LEU A 17 9.37 -4.89 -1.07
C LEU A 17 10.05 -3.84 -0.19
N CYS A 18 10.10 -4.04 1.14
CA CYS A 18 10.76 -3.11 2.06
C CYS A 18 12.26 -2.95 1.73
N ARG A 19 12.97 -4.06 1.48
CA ARG A 19 14.40 -4.04 1.14
C ARG A 19 14.70 -3.21 -0.11
N ARG A 20 13.78 -3.22 -1.10
CA ARG A 20 13.98 -2.54 -2.38
C ARG A 20 13.43 -1.11 -2.40
N ALA A 21 12.27 -0.88 -1.78
CA ALA A 21 11.55 0.39 -1.88
C ALA A 21 11.69 1.30 -0.65
N MET A 22 12.05 0.77 0.52
CA MET A 22 12.05 1.51 1.78
C MET A 22 13.44 1.63 2.41
N PHE A 23 14.33 0.68 2.15
CA PHE A 23 15.66 0.64 2.75
C PHE A 23 16.75 0.95 1.73
N HIS A 24 16.81 2.20 1.27
CA HIS A 24 17.87 2.69 0.37
C HIS A 24 18.24 4.15 0.67
N GLY A 25 19.41 4.59 0.21
CA GLY A 25 19.97 5.94 0.48
C GLY A 25 19.37 7.09 -0.34
N GLY A 26 18.17 6.91 -0.89
CA GLY A 26 17.47 7.93 -1.68
C GLY A 26 16.33 8.56 -0.88
N GLU A 27 15.35 9.13 -1.58
CA GLU A 27 14.09 9.55 -0.96
C GLU A 27 13.21 8.31 -0.71
N SER A 28 13.55 7.58 0.35
CA SER A 28 12.95 6.29 0.71
C SER A 28 11.54 6.41 1.26
N SER A 29 11.18 7.58 1.81
CA SER A 29 9.87 7.80 2.43
C SER A 29 8.75 7.82 1.39
N ALA A 30 8.91 8.58 0.30
CA ALA A 30 7.93 8.64 -0.78
C ALA A 30 7.91 7.36 -1.61
N THR A 31 9.07 6.76 -1.87
CA THR A 31 9.13 5.47 -2.60
C THR A 31 8.48 4.35 -1.80
N GLY A 32 8.73 4.28 -0.49
CA GLY A 32 8.06 3.37 0.43
C GLY A 32 6.55 3.57 0.49
N LEU A 33 6.10 4.82 0.59
CA LEU A 33 4.67 5.17 0.61
C LEU A 33 3.95 4.68 -0.66
N ILE A 34 4.52 5.00 -1.84
CA ILE A 34 3.93 4.60 -3.12
C ILE A 34 3.94 3.07 -3.26
N ALA A 35 5.06 2.41 -2.94
CA ALA A 35 5.19 0.95 -3.03
C ALA A 35 4.22 0.23 -2.09
N GLY A 36 4.10 0.69 -0.83
CA GLY A 36 3.20 0.11 0.16
C GLY A 36 1.73 0.25 -0.24
N CYS A 37 1.33 1.39 -0.80
CA CYS A 37 -0.03 1.61 -1.32
C CYS A 37 -0.37 0.61 -2.44
N LEU A 38 0.51 0.50 -3.45
CA LEU A 38 0.30 -0.41 -4.57
C LEU A 38 0.31 -1.88 -4.14
N TYR A 39 1.22 -2.25 -3.23
CA TYR A 39 1.27 -3.59 -2.67
C TYR A 39 -0.02 -3.95 -1.94
N GLY A 40 -0.54 -3.05 -1.09
CA GLY A 40 -1.79 -3.27 -0.37
C GLY A 40 -2.99 -3.46 -1.29
N LEU A 41 -3.04 -2.74 -2.42
CA LEU A 41 -4.09 -2.92 -3.45
C LEU A 41 -4.02 -4.30 -4.13
N LEU A 42 -2.82 -4.84 -4.34
CA LEU A 42 -2.63 -6.12 -5.04
C LEU A 42 -2.73 -7.35 -4.14
N PHE A 43 -2.20 -7.26 -2.92
CA PHE A 43 -1.97 -8.42 -2.06
C PHE A 43 -2.68 -8.31 -0.70
N GLY A 44 -3.24 -7.16 -0.35
CA GLY A 44 -3.81 -6.91 0.97
C GLY A 44 -2.75 -6.89 2.07
N LEU A 45 -3.17 -7.17 3.31
CA LEU A 45 -2.32 -7.10 4.51
C LEU A 45 -1.83 -8.46 5.03
N SER A 46 -2.29 -9.57 4.45
CA SER A 46 -2.04 -10.92 5.01
C SER A 46 -0.57 -11.31 5.09
N GLN A 47 0.27 -10.73 4.23
CA GLN A 47 1.71 -10.95 4.17
C GLN A 47 2.51 -9.89 4.97
N VAL A 48 1.84 -8.87 5.50
CA VAL A 48 2.46 -7.81 6.30
C VAL A 48 2.44 -8.25 7.77
N PRO A 49 3.58 -8.24 8.47
CA PRO A 49 3.59 -8.52 9.91
C PRO A 49 2.65 -7.59 10.68
N GLU A 50 1.80 -8.17 11.54
CA GLU A 50 0.71 -7.46 12.23
C GLU A 50 1.19 -6.20 12.97
N GLY A 51 2.33 -6.31 13.68
CA GLY A 51 2.93 -5.22 14.43
C GLY A 51 3.34 -4.01 13.58
N LEU A 52 3.47 -4.15 12.26
CA LEU A 52 3.82 -3.04 11.36
C LEU A 52 2.62 -2.18 10.96
N HIS A 53 1.39 -2.69 11.05
CA HIS A 53 0.20 -1.95 10.66
C HIS A 53 -0.81 -1.74 11.80
N GLN A 54 -0.73 -2.53 12.88
CA GLN A 54 -1.68 -2.46 13.99
C GLN A 54 -1.67 -1.12 14.75
N TYR A 55 -0.50 -0.48 14.85
CA TYR A 55 -0.25 0.71 15.68
C TYR A 55 0.14 1.95 14.87
N VAL A 56 -0.18 1.97 13.57
CA VAL A 56 0.09 3.14 12.71
C VAL A 56 -0.70 4.35 13.21
N ASP A 57 -0.07 5.52 13.21
CA ASP A 57 -0.73 6.77 13.60
C ASP A 57 -2.00 6.98 12.76
N ARG A 58 -3.10 7.34 13.42
CA ARG A 58 -4.42 7.54 12.81
C ARG A 58 -4.95 6.34 12.01
N ARG A 59 -4.57 5.10 12.35
CA ARG A 59 -5.03 3.87 11.69
C ARG A 59 -6.54 3.85 11.41
N THR A 60 -7.37 4.07 12.43
CA THR A 60 -8.84 4.07 12.28
C THR A 60 -9.30 5.06 11.21
N ARG A 61 -8.72 6.27 11.19
CA ARG A 61 -9.08 7.28 10.20
C ARG A 61 -8.66 6.88 8.79
N LEU A 62 -7.52 6.21 8.64
CA LEU A 62 -7.06 5.68 7.35
C LEU A 62 -8.00 4.57 6.83
N GLU A 63 -8.44 3.67 7.72
CA GLU A 63 -9.39 2.59 7.38
C GLU A 63 -10.75 3.16 6.96
N GLU A 64 -11.28 4.15 7.70
CA GLU A 64 -12.52 4.86 7.35
C GLU A 64 -12.43 5.54 5.98
N LEU A 65 -11.36 6.30 5.73
CA LEU A 65 -11.14 6.98 4.45
C LEU A 65 -11.02 5.97 3.30
N GLY A 66 -10.33 4.85 3.50
CA GLY A 66 -10.24 3.78 2.50
C GLY A 66 -11.62 3.20 2.16
N ALA A 67 -12.47 2.97 3.18
CA ALA A 67 -13.83 2.49 2.97
C ALA A 67 -14.72 3.52 2.26
N GLU A 68 -14.60 4.81 2.58
CA GLU A 68 -15.31 5.90 1.91
C GLU A 68 -14.91 6.04 0.44
N LEU A 69 -13.60 6.00 0.15
CA LEU A 69 -13.08 6.03 -1.22
C LEU A 69 -13.59 4.84 -2.04
N TYR A 70 -13.59 3.64 -1.46
CA TYR A 70 -14.11 2.45 -2.13
C TYR A 70 -15.61 2.55 -2.45
N LYS A 71 -16.41 3.08 -1.52
CA LYS A 71 -17.85 3.31 -1.73
C LYS A 71 -18.09 4.32 -2.83
N ALA A 72 -17.41 5.47 -2.80
CA ALA A 72 -17.53 6.52 -3.82
C ALA A 72 -17.20 5.98 -5.23
N ALA A 73 -16.04 5.34 -5.39
CA ALA A 73 -15.61 4.78 -6.67
C ALA A 73 -16.53 3.65 -7.18
N SER A 74 -17.19 2.93 -6.28
CA SER A 74 -18.14 1.86 -6.66
C SER A 74 -19.51 2.40 -7.08
N ALA A 75 -19.93 3.53 -6.50
CA ALA A 75 -21.16 4.23 -6.90
C ALA A 75 -21.04 4.81 -8.31
N GLU A 76 -19.91 5.45 -8.63
CA GLU A 76 -19.62 6.00 -9.96
C GLU A 76 -19.69 4.93 -11.07
N ARG A 77 -19.09 3.76 -10.83
CA ARG A 77 -19.18 2.60 -11.75
C ARG A 77 -20.60 2.09 -11.97
N SER A 78 -21.51 2.33 -11.03
CA SER A 78 -22.91 1.91 -11.13
C SER A 78 -23.74 2.92 -11.94
N THR A 79 -23.29 4.17 -12.04
CA THR A 79 -23.94 5.24 -12.81
C THR A 79 -23.49 5.32 -14.27
N GLU A 80 -22.37 4.68 -14.62
CA GLU A 80 -21.87 4.56 -16.00
C GLU A 80 -22.48 3.38 -16.80
N LYS A 81 -23.36 2.58 -16.17
CA LYS A 81 -24.15 1.52 -16.81
C LYS A 81 -25.56 1.99 -17.13
#